data_AF-A0A976LU51-F1
#
_entry.id   AF-A0A976LU51-F1
#
_cell.length_a   1.000
_cell.length_b   1.000
_cell.length_c   1.000
_cell.angle_alpha   90.00
_cell.angle_beta   90.00
_cell.angle_gamma   90.00
#
_symmetry.space_group_name_H-M   'P 1'
#
loop_
_entity.id
_entity.type
_entity.pdbx_description
1 polymer ?
#
loop_
_entity_poly.entity_id
_entity_poly.type
_entity_poly.pdbx_seq_one_letter_code
_entity_poly.pdbx_strand_id
1 'polypeptide(L)'
;MSGSLNNIYNNVSYALYLHSVEMIRLQEQVTTGSRINRPSDDPSCSYRVLTLNSQEKSLGNYINDLSEAVGTLDLSFTVIQDIQSAIVETKVRLTQVMGGIYNEENREQLAEGINDTLEKVVSLANTKHIGQYQFGGNNTKSAPYLVERTNGKITSVTYQGSLENREIEVAPGIKSSALHVGYDIFHSDDRSDPVFLGDTGAAAGSGTSSVKGDAWLTVTDDGGGSYDLSIDDGATKVNVAAEVLAGANIANIAVTNASGEVLYVDATNISSTGVDMVSVPGTYNIFDTLISVRDLLRNERELSDAQLRELQDNSLTVLDEINELIVQAEVTIGSKIGFLDNLKESLEKLKYDAEDEATLLQEADIAQIAIDLSRREVLYQMSLSIAGKLMSLSLLDFIG
;
A
#
# COMPACT_ATOMS: atom_id res chain seq x y z
N MET A 1 -37.14 79.25 -14.15
CA MET A 1 -37.75 77.96 -14.53
C MET A 1 -36.82 77.02 -15.30
N SER A 2 -35.75 77.49 -15.98
CA SER A 2 -34.84 76.61 -16.76
C SER A 2 -34.08 75.55 -15.94
N GLY A 3 -33.73 75.83 -14.68
CA GLY A 3 -33.08 74.85 -13.79
C GLY A 3 -33.96 73.66 -13.39
N SER A 4 -35.29 73.80 -13.46
CA SER A 4 -36.24 72.71 -13.18
C SER A 4 -36.35 71.76 -14.38
N LEU A 5 -36.52 72.30 -15.59
CA LEU A 5 -36.57 71.48 -16.81
C LEU A 5 -35.26 70.71 -17.05
N ASN A 6 -34.11 71.33 -16.79
CA ASN A 6 -32.82 70.66 -16.99
C ASN A 6 -32.62 69.51 -15.98
N ASN A 7 -33.08 69.67 -14.73
CA ASN A 7 -33.12 68.58 -13.75
C ASN A 7 -34.08 67.45 -14.14
N ILE A 8 -35.27 67.78 -14.67
CA ILE A 8 -36.23 66.78 -15.13
C ILE A 8 -35.67 66.00 -16.34
N TYR A 9 -35.07 66.70 -17.31
CA TYR A 9 -34.44 66.08 -18.47
C TYR A 9 -33.28 65.14 -18.09
N ASN A 10 -32.43 65.58 -17.16
CA ASN A 10 -31.34 64.74 -16.64
C ASN A 10 -31.86 63.51 -15.89
N ASN A 11 -32.92 63.67 -15.09
CA ASN A 11 -33.55 62.54 -14.40
C ASN A 11 -34.17 61.52 -15.37
N VAL A 12 -34.85 61.99 -16.42
CA VAL A 12 -35.46 61.11 -17.43
C VAL A 12 -34.40 60.41 -18.29
N SER A 13 -33.35 61.14 -18.71
CA SER A 13 -32.21 60.56 -19.43
C SER A 13 -31.47 59.51 -18.59
N TYR A 14 -31.28 59.79 -17.30
CA TYR A 14 -30.70 58.85 -16.35
C TYR A 14 -31.59 57.62 -16.15
N ALA A 15 -32.91 57.79 -16.05
CA ALA A 15 -33.86 56.68 -15.95
C ALA A 15 -33.86 55.79 -17.21
N LEU A 16 -33.85 56.40 -18.41
CA LEU A 16 -33.72 55.67 -19.68
C LEU A 16 -32.42 54.87 -19.75
N TYR A 17 -31.30 55.47 -19.34
CA TYR A 17 -30.02 54.78 -19.26
C TYR A 17 -30.09 53.59 -18.29
N LEU A 18 -30.58 53.79 -17.07
CA LEU A 18 -30.73 52.73 -16.08
C LEU A 18 -31.61 51.56 -16.58
N HIS A 19 -32.74 51.86 -17.24
CA HIS A 19 -33.60 50.84 -17.82
C HIS A 19 -32.93 50.09 -18.97
N SER A 20 -32.17 50.77 -19.83
CA SER A 20 -31.45 50.15 -20.94
C SER A 20 -30.38 49.16 -20.46
N VAL A 21 -29.60 49.55 -19.43
CA VAL A 21 -28.57 48.68 -18.83
C VAL A 21 -29.20 47.45 -18.21
N GLU A 22 -30.30 47.61 -17.47
CA GLU A 22 -30.98 46.49 -16.83
C GLU A 22 -31.63 45.55 -17.85
N MET A 23 -32.21 46.06 -18.93
CA MET A 23 -32.72 45.22 -20.02
C MET A 23 -31.62 44.38 -20.68
N ILE A 24 -30.46 44.98 -20.96
CA ILE A 24 -29.31 44.26 -21.53
C ILE A 24 -28.87 43.14 -20.58
N ARG A 25 -28.80 43.43 -19.27
CA ARG A 25 -28.46 42.44 -18.25
C ARG A 25 -29.47 41.29 -18.19
N LEU A 26 -30.76 41.58 -18.14
CA LEU A 26 -31.81 40.56 -18.11
C LEU A 26 -31.81 39.73 -19.40
N GLN A 27 -31.59 40.34 -20.57
CA GLN A 27 -31.42 39.63 -21.84
C GLN A 27 -30.17 38.72 -21.83
N GLU A 28 -29.06 39.17 -21.26
CA GLU A 28 -27.85 38.36 -21.08
C GLU A 28 -28.14 37.15 -20.18
N GLN A 29 -28.85 37.33 -19.06
CA GLN A 29 -29.25 36.25 -18.17
C GLN A 29 -30.20 35.24 -18.84
N VAL A 30 -31.18 35.71 -19.63
CA VAL A 30 -32.05 34.81 -20.43
C VAL A 30 -31.25 34.01 -21.45
N THR A 31 -30.27 34.64 -22.10
CA THR A 31 -29.46 33.99 -23.15
C THR A 31 -28.49 32.97 -22.56
N THR A 32 -27.88 33.29 -21.42
CA THR A 32 -26.87 32.46 -20.76
C THR A 32 -27.46 31.38 -19.87
N GLY A 33 -28.72 31.55 -19.42
CA GLY A 33 -29.32 30.69 -18.40
C GLY A 33 -28.72 30.90 -17.00
N SER A 34 -27.77 31.83 -16.85
CA SER A 34 -27.08 32.12 -15.61
C SER A 34 -27.53 33.45 -15.03
N ARG A 35 -27.86 33.44 -13.74
CA ARG A 35 -28.09 34.63 -12.91
C ARG A 35 -26.83 35.45 -12.73
N ILE A 36 -25.66 34.81 -12.72
CA ILE A 36 -24.36 35.43 -12.45
C ILE A 36 -23.42 35.15 -13.62
N ASN A 37 -23.22 36.15 -14.48
CA ASN A 37 -22.29 36.05 -15.60
C ASN A 37 -20.93 36.69 -15.26
N ARG A 38 -20.92 37.63 -14.32
CA ARG A 38 -19.72 38.39 -13.92
C ARG A 38 -19.70 38.59 -12.41
N PRO A 39 -18.52 38.68 -11.77
CA PRO A 39 -18.42 38.95 -10.34
C PRO A 39 -19.11 40.25 -9.88
N SER A 40 -19.26 41.22 -10.78
CA SER A 40 -19.99 42.47 -10.52
C SER A 40 -21.50 42.29 -10.36
N ASP A 41 -22.07 41.20 -10.87
CA ASP A 41 -23.52 40.96 -10.87
C ASP A 41 -24.02 40.63 -9.46
N ASP A 42 -23.25 39.83 -8.73
CA ASP A 42 -23.40 39.54 -7.30
C ASP A 42 -22.03 39.11 -6.72
N PRO A 43 -21.26 40.04 -6.11
CA PRO A 43 -19.95 39.72 -5.56
C PRO A 43 -19.98 38.65 -4.46
N SER A 44 -21.08 38.57 -3.69
CA SER A 44 -21.20 37.66 -2.56
C SER A 44 -21.46 36.22 -3.02
N CYS A 45 -22.39 36.03 -3.96
CA CYS A 45 -22.64 34.73 -4.57
C CYS A 45 -21.44 34.29 -5.42
N SER A 46 -20.79 35.22 -6.14
CA SER A 46 -19.60 34.91 -6.93
C SER A 46 -18.46 34.38 -6.05
N TYR A 47 -18.24 34.95 -4.86
CA TYR A 47 -17.24 34.44 -3.92
C TYR A 47 -17.57 33.01 -3.45
N ARG A 48 -18.84 32.72 -3.16
CA ARG A 48 -19.29 31.37 -2.77
C ARG A 48 -19.08 30.36 -3.88
N VAL A 49 -19.50 30.66 -5.10
CA VAL A 49 -19.30 29.82 -6.28
C VAL A 49 -17.81 29.54 -6.50
N LEU A 50 -16.94 30.55 -6.40
CA LEU A 50 -15.50 30.34 -6.53
C LEU A 50 -14.93 29.42 -5.45
N THR A 51 -15.45 29.51 -4.22
CA THR A 51 -15.05 28.64 -3.11
C THR A 51 -15.48 27.19 -3.37
N LEU A 52 -16.72 26.99 -3.80
CA LEU A 52 -17.26 25.66 -4.16
C LEU A 52 -16.49 25.04 -5.33
N ASN A 53 -16.20 25.80 -6.38
CA ASN A 53 -15.39 25.32 -7.51
C ASN A 53 -13.96 24.95 -7.09
N SER A 54 -13.36 25.72 -6.16
CA SER A 54 -12.05 25.37 -5.60
C SER A 54 -12.10 24.09 -4.77
N GLN A 55 -13.18 23.88 -4.02
CA GLN A 55 -13.42 22.67 -3.25
C GLN A 55 -13.63 21.47 -4.18
N GLU A 56 -14.48 21.59 -5.20
CA GLU A 56 -14.72 20.57 -6.21
C GLU A 56 -13.43 20.11 -6.88
N LYS A 57 -12.57 21.06 -7.29
CA LYS A 57 -11.26 20.75 -7.88
C LYS A 57 -10.35 19.99 -6.90
N SER A 58 -10.34 20.40 -5.63
CA SER A 58 -9.53 19.74 -4.60
C SER A 58 -10.02 18.32 -4.34
N LEU A 59 -11.33 18.12 -4.26
CA LEU A 59 -11.96 16.79 -4.14
C LEU A 59 -11.65 15.92 -5.36
N GLY A 60 -11.70 16.49 -6.57
CA GLY A 60 -11.33 15.80 -7.81
C GLY A 60 -9.89 15.27 -7.79
N ASN A 61 -8.94 16.04 -7.25
CA ASN A 61 -7.56 15.57 -7.08
C ASN A 61 -7.48 14.38 -6.12
N TYR A 62 -8.12 14.47 -4.95
CA TYR A 62 -8.15 13.36 -3.98
C TYR A 62 -8.79 12.09 -4.54
N ILE A 63 -9.88 12.22 -5.31
CA ILE A 63 -10.54 11.07 -5.98
C ILE A 63 -9.58 10.38 -6.95
N ASN A 64 -8.78 11.16 -7.70
CA ASN A 64 -7.77 10.61 -8.61
C ASN A 64 -6.64 9.90 -7.84
N ASP A 65 -6.11 10.53 -6.79
CA ASP A 65 -5.06 9.96 -5.93
C ASP A 65 -5.53 8.66 -5.25
N LEU A 66 -6.78 8.63 -4.77
CA LEU A 66 -7.44 7.43 -4.25
C LEU A 66 -7.56 6.33 -5.29
N SER A 67 -7.95 6.68 -6.52
CA SER A 67 -8.09 5.70 -7.60
C SER A 67 -6.76 5.08 -7.99
N GLU A 68 -5.67 5.85 -7.98
CA GLU A 68 -4.31 5.33 -8.19
C GLU A 68 -3.86 4.45 -7.02
N ALA A 69 -4.16 4.86 -5.79
CA ALA A 69 -3.85 4.10 -4.59
C ALA A 69 -4.54 2.73 -4.57
N VAL A 70 -5.85 2.70 -4.83
CA VAL A 70 -6.65 1.46 -4.91
C VAL A 70 -6.10 0.55 -6.01
N GLY A 71 -5.85 1.07 -7.22
CA GLY A 71 -5.30 0.25 -8.30
C GLY A 71 -3.92 -0.35 -7.98
N THR A 72 -3.10 0.36 -7.20
CA THR A 72 -1.80 -0.14 -6.72
C THR A 72 -1.98 -1.25 -5.67
N LEU A 73 -2.94 -1.08 -4.76
CA LEU A 73 -3.28 -2.08 -3.75
C LEU A 73 -3.89 -3.34 -4.38
N ASP A 74 -4.78 -3.21 -5.37
CA ASP A 74 -5.39 -4.33 -6.10
C ASP A 74 -4.34 -5.18 -6.82
N LEU A 75 -3.35 -4.51 -7.45
CA LEU A 75 -2.24 -5.21 -8.06
C LEU A 75 -1.41 -5.96 -7.00
N SER A 76 -1.08 -5.30 -5.89
CA SER A 76 -0.34 -5.92 -4.79
C SER A 76 -1.09 -7.12 -4.23
N PHE A 77 -2.40 -7.00 -4.03
CA PHE A 77 -3.28 -8.07 -3.58
C PHE A 77 -3.25 -9.27 -4.53
N THR A 78 -3.39 -9.03 -5.84
CA THR A 78 -3.32 -10.08 -6.87
C THR A 78 -1.96 -10.82 -6.83
N VAL A 79 -0.87 -10.07 -6.72
CA VAL A 79 0.49 -10.66 -6.65
C VAL A 79 0.67 -11.49 -5.39
N ILE A 80 0.13 -11.05 -4.25
CA ILE A 80 0.18 -11.81 -3.00
C ILE A 80 -0.64 -13.11 -3.12
N GLN A 81 -1.82 -13.08 -3.74
CA GLN A 81 -2.61 -14.28 -4.01
C GLN A 81 -1.87 -15.29 -4.90
N ASP A 82 -1.14 -14.81 -5.91
CA ASP A 82 -0.30 -15.65 -6.77
C ASP A 82 0.84 -16.31 -5.98
N ILE A 83 1.43 -15.59 -5.02
CA ILE A 83 2.44 -16.11 -4.09
C ILE A 83 1.82 -17.14 -3.14
N GLN A 84 0.66 -16.84 -2.54
CA GLN A 84 -0.06 -17.76 -1.67
C GLN A 84 -0.34 -19.08 -2.38
N SER A 85 -0.85 -19.01 -3.62
CA SER A 85 -1.15 -20.17 -4.44
C SER A 85 0.09 -21.03 -4.70
N ALA A 86 1.24 -20.40 -4.92
CA ALA A 86 2.53 -21.08 -5.08
C ALA A 86 2.99 -21.81 -3.80
N ILE A 87 2.73 -21.24 -2.62
CA ILE A 87 3.03 -21.87 -1.33
C ILE A 87 2.09 -23.04 -1.06
N VAL A 88 0.80 -22.89 -1.31
CA VAL A 88 -0.18 -23.98 -1.19
C VAL A 88 0.17 -25.13 -2.14
N GLU A 89 0.58 -24.84 -3.37
CA GLU A 89 1.04 -25.86 -4.32
C GLU A 89 2.30 -26.58 -3.82
N THR A 90 3.26 -25.83 -3.28
CA THR A 90 4.47 -26.41 -2.66
C THR A 90 4.12 -27.37 -1.53
N LYS A 91 3.20 -26.97 -0.64
CA LYS A 91 2.69 -27.81 0.43
C LYS A 91 2.06 -29.10 -0.10
N VAL A 92 1.20 -29.01 -1.11
CA VAL A 92 0.55 -30.19 -1.72
C VAL A 92 1.59 -31.15 -2.30
N ARG A 93 2.58 -30.63 -3.02
CA ARG A 93 3.64 -31.46 -3.59
C ARG A 93 4.50 -32.13 -2.50
N LEU A 94 4.80 -31.40 -1.42
CA LEU A 94 5.54 -31.96 -0.28
C LEU A 94 4.77 -33.09 0.41
N THR A 95 3.45 -32.92 0.64
CA THR A 95 2.59 -33.94 1.23
C THR A 95 2.48 -35.21 0.36
N GLN A 96 2.50 -35.08 -0.96
CA GLN A 96 2.43 -36.25 -1.87
C GLN A 96 3.63 -37.19 -1.71
N VAL A 97 4.81 -36.65 -1.41
CA VAL A 97 6.04 -37.45 -1.20
C VAL A 97 5.97 -38.24 0.11
N MET A 98 5.30 -37.71 1.15
CA MET A 98 5.14 -38.43 2.42
C MET A 98 4.39 -39.76 2.27
N GLY A 99 3.45 -39.84 1.32
CA GLY A 99 2.67 -41.04 1.03
C GLY A 99 3.32 -42.04 0.06
N GLY A 100 4.45 -41.67 -0.56
CA GLY A 100 5.12 -42.42 -1.63
C GLY A 100 6.42 -43.13 -1.21
N ILE A 101 6.92 -44.00 -2.09
CA ILE A 101 8.26 -44.59 -1.94
C ILE A 101 9.28 -43.46 -2.14
N TYR A 102 10.10 -43.20 -1.11
CA TYR A 102 11.18 -42.20 -1.08
C TYR A 102 12.34 -42.56 -2.04
N ASN A 103 12.08 -42.68 -3.34
CA ASN A 103 13.17 -42.76 -4.30
C ASN A 103 13.82 -41.38 -4.46
N GLU A 104 15.15 -41.38 -4.55
CA GLU A 104 15.98 -40.18 -4.73
C GLU A 104 15.56 -39.38 -5.97
N GLU A 105 15.19 -40.07 -7.05
CA GLU A 105 14.73 -39.43 -8.30
C GLU A 105 13.48 -38.55 -8.09
N ASN A 106 12.46 -39.01 -7.36
CA ASN A 106 11.26 -38.20 -7.14
C ASN A 106 11.56 -37.00 -6.23
N ARG A 107 12.48 -37.15 -5.26
CA ARG A 107 12.89 -36.03 -4.40
C ARG A 107 13.62 -34.97 -5.19
N GLU A 108 14.52 -35.34 -6.09
CA GLU A 108 15.25 -34.38 -6.93
C GLU A 108 14.30 -33.65 -7.89
N GLN A 109 13.34 -34.37 -8.51
CA GLN A 109 12.31 -33.75 -9.34
C GLN A 109 11.46 -32.75 -8.54
N LEU A 110 11.10 -33.09 -7.31
CA LEU A 110 10.36 -32.18 -6.45
C LEU A 110 11.21 -30.97 -6.06
N ALA A 111 12.47 -31.18 -5.68
CA ALA A 111 13.39 -30.09 -5.35
C ALA A 111 13.53 -29.10 -6.51
N GLU A 112 13.60 -29.59 -7.75
CA GLU A 112 13.59 -28.73 -8.93
C GLU A 112 12.27 -27.97 -9.07
N GLY A 113 11.14 -28.64 -8.85
CA GLY A 113 9.82 -27.97 -8.83
C GLY A 113 9.68 -26.91 -7.74
N ILE A 114 10.31 -27.09 -6.56
CA ILE A 114 10.35 -26.08 -5.50
C ILE A 114 11.29 -24.94 -5.88
N ASN A 115 12.40 -25.23 -6.56
CA ASN A 115 13.31 -24.21 -7.09
C ASN A 115 12.60 -23.32 -8.12
N ASP A 116 11.81 -23.90 -9.02
CA ASP A 116 10.97 -23.14 -9.97
C ASP A 116 9.96 -22.25 -9.25
N THR A 117 9.33 -22.78 -8.19
CA THR A 117 8.42 -22.00 -7.35
C THR A 117 9.15 -20.83 -6.68
N LEU A 118 10.34 -21.05 -6.14
CA LEU A 118 11.16 -20.00 -5.53
C LEU A 118 11.51 -18.90 -6.53
N GLU A 119 11.95 -19.25 -7.74
CA GLU A 119 12.22 -18.28 -8.81
C GLU A 119 10.96 -17.46 -9.18
N LYS A 120 9.79 -18.13 -9.26
CA LYS A 120 8.50 -17.45 -9.48
C LYS A 120 8.16 -16.49 -8.34
N VAL A 121 8.25 -16.93 -7.09
CA VAL A 121 7.91 -16.12 -5.91
C VAL A 121 8.84 -14.91 -5.79
N VAL A 122 10.14 -15.07 -6.03
CA VAL A 122 11.10 -13.96 -6.08
C VAL A 122 10.78 -12.97 -7.20
N SER A 123 10.40 -13.47 -8.39
CA SER A 123 9.97 -12.61 -9.49
C SER A 123 8.71 -11.82 -9.15
N LEU A 124 7.73 -12.46 -8.50
CA LEU A 124 6.50 -11.82 -8.04
C LEU A 124 6.77 -10.78 -6.95
N ALA A 125 7.63 -11.08 -5.97
CA ALA A 125 8.03 -10.16 -4.93
C ALA A 125 8.83 -8.94 -5.47
N ASN A 126 9.44 -9.07 -6.65
CA ASN A 126 10.09 -8.00 -7.39
C ASN A 126 9.18 -7.38 -8.48
N THR A 127 7.85 -7.54 -8.39
CA THR A 127 6.91 -6.96 -9.36
C THR A 127 7.02 -5.44 -9.43
N LYS A 128 7.02 -4.93 -10.67
CA LYS A 128 7.16 -3.51 -10.99
C LYS A 128 5.97 -3.02 -11.81
N HIS A 129 5.38 -1.92 -11.37
CA HIS A 129 4.26 -1.26 -12.05
C HIS A 129 4.55 0.24 -12.19
N ILE A 130 4.36 0.79 -13.38
CA ILE A 130 4.60 2.21 -13.71
C ILE A 130 5.96 2.71 -13.17
N GLY A 131 7.01 1.92 -13.37
CA GLY A 131 8.36 2.30 -12.95
C GLY A 131 8.67 2.11 -11.46
N GLN A 132 7.73 1.66 -10.64
CA GLN A 132 7.85 1.53 -9.18
C GLN A 132 7.70 0.06 -8.73
N TYR A 133 8.57 -0.39 -7.83
CA TYR A 133 8.44 -1.70 -7.19
C TYR A 133 7.36 -1.68 -6.10
N GLN A 134 6.49 -2.71 -6.10
CA GLN A 134 5.30 -2.75 -5.25
C GLN A 134 5.63 -3.03 -3.76
N PHE A 135 6.65 -3.86 -3.52
CA PHE A 135 7.05 -4.34 -2.19
C PHE A 135 8.31 -3.65 -1.63
N GLY A 136 8.74 -2.53 -2.22
CA GLY A 136 9.94 -1.79 -1.81
C GLY A 136 9.74 -0.78 -0.67
N GLY A 137 8.53 -0.67 -0.12
CA GLY A 137 8.16 0.39 0.81
C GLY A 137 8.37 1.77 0.17
N ASN A 138 9.03 2.68 0.88
CA ASN A 138 9.41 3.98 0.36
C ASN A 138 10.50 3.94 -0.74
N ASN A 139 11.29 2.88 -0.83
CA ASN A 139 12.31 2.73 -1.87
C ASN A 139 11.74 2.01 -3.10
N THR A 140 11.19 2.79 -4.03
CA THR A 140 10.47 2.26 -5.20
C THR A 140 11.34 2.05 -6.44
N LYS A 141 12.61 2.47 -6.42
CA LYS A 141 13.47 2.54 -7.61
C LYS A 141 14.39 1.33 -7.78
N SER A 142 14.76 0.68 -6.69
CA SER A 142 15.57 -0.54 -6.70
C SER A 142 14.71 -1.77 -6.42
N ALA A 143 15.12 -2.93 -6.94
CA ALA A 143 14.45 -4.18 -6.66
C ALA A 143 14.47 -4.48 -5.14
N PRO A 144 13.32 -4.76 -4.51
CA PRO A 144 13.25 -4.98 -3.06
C PRO A 144 13.97 -6.24 -2.58
N TYR A 145 14.02 -7.29 -3.40
CA TYR A 145 14.65 -8.55 -3.05
C TYR A 145 15.90 -8.78 -3.88
N LEU A 146 17.05 -8.80 -3.21
CA LEU A 146 18.33 -9.20 -3.78
C LEU A 146 18.48 -10.72 -3.68
N VAL A 147 18.97 -11.34 -4.74
CA VAL A 147 19.12 -12.79 -4.85
C VAL A 147 20.60 -13.11 -4.97
N GLU A 148 21.12 -13.92 -4.05
CA GLU A 148 22.45 -14.50 -4.20
C GLU A 148 22.34 -15.90 -4.81
N ARG A 149 23.26 -16.21 -5.73
CA ARG A 149 23.26 -17.48 -6.45
C ARG A 149 24.61 -18.17 -6.38
N THR A 150 24.58 -19.47 -6.12
CA THR A 150 25.74 -20.36 -6.24
C THR A 150 25.39 -21.48 -7.22
N ASN A 151 26.25 -21.72 -8.20
CA ASN A 151 26.01 -22.72 -9.26
C ASN A 151 24.65 -22.58 -9.99
N GLY A 152 24.18 -21.33 -10.15
CA GLY A 152 22.91 -21.03 -10.82
C GLY A 152 21.65 -21.21 -9.95
N LYS A 153 21.79 -21.64 -8.70
CA LYS A 153 20.67 -21.84 -7.76
C LYS A 153 20.63 -20.70 -6.74
N ILE A 154 19.43 -20.30 -6.32
CA ILE A 154 19.24 -19.28 -5.29
C ILE A 154 19.67 -19.83 -3.93
N THR A 155 20.62 -19.19 -3.27
CA THR A 155 21.12 -19.60 -1.95
C THR A 155 20.63 -18.71 -0.82
N SER A 156 20.33 -17.44 -1.11
CA SER A 156 19.78 -16.51 -0.15
C SER A 156 18.96 -15.45 -0.87
N VAL A 157 17.95 -14.90 -0.18
CA VAL A 157 17.18 -13.76 -0.64
C VAL A 157 17.14 -12.72 0.47
N THR A 158 17.69 -11.53 0.21
CA THR A 158 17.77 -10.46 1.19
C THR A 158 16.86 -9.30 0.82
N TYR A 159 16.05 -8.85 1.79
CA TYR A 159 15.29 -7.62 1.64
C TYR A 159 16.21 -6.40 1.72
N GLN A 160 16.20 -5.58 0.67
CA GLN A 160 16.94 -4.30 0.58
C GLN A 160 16.00 -3.11 0.28
N GLY A 161 14.69 -3.32 0.44
CA GLY A 161 13.69 -2.26 0.38
C GLY A 161 13.71 -1.38 1.64
N SER A 162 12.85 -0.36 1.64
CA SER A 162 12.67 0.50 2.79
C SER A 162 11.69 -0.13 3.78
N LEU A 163 12.04 -0.16 5.07
CA LEU A 163 11.13 -0.53 6.15
C LEU A 163 10.10 0.56 6.47
N GLU A 164 10.25 1.75 5.87
CA GLU A 164 9.27 2.82 5.98
C GLU A 164 8.21 2.74 4.89
N ASN A 165 6.95 2.95 5.30
CA ASN A 165 5.81 3.11 4.40
C ASN A 165 5.86 4.46 3.68
N ARG A 166 5.41 4.49 2.42
CA ARG A 166 5.18 5.73 1.69
C ARG A 166 3.74 6.17 1.86
N GLU A 167 3.53 7.25 2.60
CA GLU A 167 2.20 7.83 2.79
C GLU A 167 1.87 8.85 1.69
N ILE A 168 0.63 8.81 1.24
CA ILE A 168 -0.01 9.82 0.40
C ILE A 168 -1.23 10.37 1.14
N GLU A 169 -1.47 11.67 1.02
CA GLU A 169 -2.68 12.29 1.56
C GLU A 169 -3.84 12.00 0.60
N VAL A 170 -4.82 11.24 1.08
CA VAL A 170 -5.94 10.74 0.27
C VAL A 170 -7.24 11.49 0.52
N ALA A 171 -7.28 12.28 1.58
CA ALA A 171 -8.32 13.26 1.88
C ALA A 171 -7.73 14.28 2.88
N PRO A 172 -8.38 15.44 3.13
CA PRO A 172 -7.86 16.44 4.05
C PRO A 172 -7.56 15.85 5.44
N GLY A 173 -6.26 15.78 5.80
CA GLY A 173 -5.80 15.22 7.07
C GLY A 173 -5.85 13.70 7.19
N ILE A 174 -6.19 12.97 6.12
CA ILE A 174 -6.17 11.51 6.07
C ILE A 174 -5.04 11.07 5.16
N LYS A 175 -4.11 10.30 5.72
CA LYS A 175 -3.01 9.69 4.99
C LYS A 175 -3.20 8.19 4.88
N SER A 176 -2.75 7.63 3.76
CA SER A 176 -2.75 6.19 3.52
C SER A 176 -1.51 5.80 2.71
N SER A 177 -1.02 4.58 2.88
CA SER A 177 0.04 4.03 2.02
C SER A 177 -0.53 3.10 0.94
N ALA A 178 -0.13 3.29 -0.31
CA ALA A 178 -0.51 2.38 -1.40
C ALA A 178 0.55 1.31 -1.67
N LEU A 179 1.78 1.54 -1.21
CA LEU A 179 2.92 0.63 -1.36
C LEU A 179 3.17 -0.11 -0.06
N HIS A 180 3.68 -1.33 -0.18
CA HIS A 180 3.92 -2.20 0.95
C HIS A 180 5.39 -2.35 1.26
N VAL A 181 5.69 -2.44 2.55
CA VAL A 181 6.97 -2.94 3.03
C VAL A 181 6.91 -4.46 2.87
N GLY A 182 7.61 -5.00 1.88
CA GLY A 182 7.61 -6.44 1.61
C GLY A 182 8.14 -7.28 2.78
N TYR A 183 8.99 -6.70 3.63
CA TYR A 183 9.44 -7.35 4.86
C TYR A 183 8.25 -7.76 5.73
N ASP A 184 7.31 -6.83 6.00
CA ASP A 184 6.13 -7.06 6.83
C ASP A 184 5.13 -8.07 6.22
N ILE A 185 5.20 -8.32 4.90
CA ILE A 185 4.31 -9.26 4.21
C ILE A 185 4.90 -10.68 4.18
N PHE A 186 6.22 -10.78 3.98
CA PHE A 186 6.87 -12.05 3.68
C PHE A 186 7.76 -12.58 4.82
N HIS A 187 7.87 -11.85 5.93
CA HIS A 187 8.63 -12.23 7.12
C HIS A 187 7.76 -12.15 8.38
N SER A 188 7.92 -13.12 9.27
CA SER A 188 7.42 -13.08 10.64
C SER A 188 8.55 -12.73 11.61
N ASP A 189 8.24 -12.08 12.73
CA ASP A 189 9.22 -11.77 13.79
C ASP A 189 8.67 -12.05 15.22
N ASP A 190 7.71 -12.99 15.32
CA ASP A 190 7.11 -13.48 16.57
C ASP A 190 7.93 -14.62 17.21
N ARG A 191 9.21 -14.35 17.46
CA ARG A 191 10.20 -15.34 17.90
C ARG A 191 9.74 -16.18 19.11
N SER A 192 9.83 -17.49 18.94
CA SER A 192 9.69 -18.49 20.00
C SER A 192 11.02 -19.18 20.31
N ASP A 193 11.04 -20.04 21.34
CA ASP A 193 12.22 -20.82 21.69
C ASP A 193 12.65 -21.75 20.54
N PRO A 194 13.96 -21.87 20.25
CA PRO A 194 14.43 -22.76 19.20
C PRO A 194 14.09 -24.23 19.49
N VAL A 195 13.65 -24.94 18.45
CA VAL A 195 13.35 -26.37 18.50
C VAL A 195 14.46 -27.12 17.77
N PHE A 196 15.10 -28.05 18.47
CA PHE A 196 16.17 -28.89 17.92
C PHE A 196 15.58 -30.20 17.42
N LEU A 197 15.80 -30.49 16.16
CA LEU A 197 15.31 -31.66 15.43
C LEU A 197 16.51 -32.46 14.97
N GLY A 198 16.87 -33.47 15.77
CA GLY A 198 17.98 -34.37 15.49
C GLY A 198 18.36 -35.20 16.70
N ASP A 199 19.42 -35.99 16.54
CA ASP A 199 19.77 -37.07 17.47
C ASP A 199 21.05 -36.79 18.28
N THR A 200 21.67 -35.60 18.13
CA THR A 200 22.92 -35.30 18.85
C THR A 200 22.71 -35.19 20.36
N GLY A 201 21.51 -34.82 20.79
CA GLY A 201 21.15 -34.53 22.18
C GLY A 201 21.34 -33.05 22.56
N ALA A 202 21.68 -32.20 21.60
CA ALA A 202 21.68 -30.76 21.78
C ALA A 202 20.25 -30.24 22.02
N ALA A 203 20.11 -29.24 22.89
CA ALA A 203 18.83 -28.61 23.17
C ALA A 203 18.97 -27.08 23.23
N ALA A 204 17.84 -26.37 23.36
CA ALA A 204 17.85 -24.92 23.49
C ALA A 204 18.49 -24.48 24.81
N GLY A 205 19.48 -23.59 24.70
CA GLY A 205 20.01 -22.89 25.86
C GLY A 205 19.06 -21.81 26.37
N SER A 206 19.28 -21.36 27.61
CA SER A 206 18.49 -20.28 28.24
C SER A 206 18.66 -18.87 27.65
N GLY A 207 19.63 -18.67 26.76
CA GLY A 207 19.89 -17.38 26.11
C GLY A 207 19.00 -17.12 24.89
N THR A 208 18.86 -15.84 24.52
CA THR A 208 18.07 -15.46 23.35
C THR A 208 18.89 -15.60 22.07
N SER A 209 18.63 -16.67 21.31
CA SER A 209 19.22 -16.89 20.00
C SER A 209 18.81 -15.80 19.01
N SER A 210 19.70 -15.43 18.10
CA SER A 210 19.43 -14.45 17.03
C SER A 210 19.20 -15.10 15.66
N VAL A 211 19.58 -16.37 15.48
CA VAL A 211 19.28 -17.16 14.26
C VAL A 211 17.79 -17.10 13.93
N LYS A 212 17.42 -17.11 12.65
CA LYS A 212 16.03 -17.03 12.18
C LYS A 212 15.70 -18.22 11.28
N GLY A 213 14.42 -18.60 11.25
CA GLY A 213 13.93 -19.71 10.43
C GLY A 213 14.57 -21.04 10.79
N ASP A 214 14.98 -21.80 9.78
CA ASP A 214 15.71 -23.06 9.96
C ASP A 214 17.22 -22.81 9.83
N ALA A 215 17.99 -23.30 10.81
CA ALA A 215 19.44 -23.31 10.80
C ALA A 215 19.98 -24.70 11.09
N TRP A 216 21.17 -25.05 10.60
CA TRP A 216 21.79 -26.34 10.90
C TRP A 216 22.80 -26.20 12.03
N LEU A 217 22.64 -26.96 13.12
CA LEU A 217 23.70 -27.18 14.10
C LEU A 217 24.51 -28.41 13.69
N THR A 218 25.82 -28.25 13.53
CA THR A 218 26.76 -29.33 13.32
C THR A 218 27.52 -29.61 14.61
N VAL A 219 27.50 -30.86 15.06
CA VAL A 219 28.21 -31.36 16.24
C VAL A 219 29.29 -32.34 15.80
N THR A 220 30.55 -31.97 16.03
CA THR A 220 31.71 -32.81 15.69
C THR A 220 32.51 -33.18 16.93
N ASP A 221 33.17 -34.35 16.92
CA ASP A 221 34.13 -34.74 17.96
C ASP A 221 35.39 -33.85 17.87
N ASP A 222 35.84 -33.32 19.00
CA ASP A 222 37.05 -32.51 19.08
C ASP A 222 38.34 -33.35 19.13
N GLY A 223 38.23 -34.67 19.21
CA GLY A 223 39.33 -35.63 19.34
C GLY A 223 39.92 -35.70 20.75
N GLY A 224 39.39 -34.89 21.69
CA GLY A 224 39.78 -34.80 23.09
C GLY A 224 38.73 -35.36 24.06
N GLY A 225 37.62 -35.91 23.56
CA GLY A 225 36.51 -36.41 24.36
C GLY A 225 35.46 -35.34 24.69
N SER A 226 35.43 -34.24 23.92
CA SER A 226 34.38 -33.22 23.94
C SER A 226 33.86 -32.96 22.52
N TYR A 227 33.12 -31.88 22.34
CA TYR A 227 32.44 -31.56 21.09
C TYR A 227 32.78 -30.16 20.60
N ASP A 228 32.86 -30.01 19.29
CA ASP A 228 32.86 -28.73 18.59
C ASP A 228 31.47 -28.48 17.99
N LEU A 229 30.90 -27.31 18.29
CA LEU A 229 29.59 -26.85 17.80
C LEU A 229 29.76 -25.80 16.71
N SER A 230 28.98 -25.89 15.63
CA SER A 230 28.98 -24.91 14.54
C SER A 230 27.58 -24.71 13.96
N ILE A 231 27.25 -23.48 13.57
CA ILE A 231 26.01 -23.13 12.88
C ILE A 231 26.25 -22.59 11.44
N ASP A 232 27.43 -22.86 10.88
CA ASP A 232 27.85 -22.43 9.54
C ASP A 232 28.74 -23.48 8.85
N ASP A 233 28.37 -24.76 9.02
CA ASP A 233 29.06 -25.91 8.41
C ASP A 233 30.56 -25.99 8.71
N GLY A 234 30.93 -25.57 9.92
CA GLY A 234 32.28 -25.65 10.45
C GLY A 234 33.20 -24.50 10.03
N ALA A 235 32.69 -23.46 9.37
CA ALA A 235 33.46 -22.25 9.08
C ALA A 235 33.88 -21.53 10.38
N THR A 236 32.99 -21.51 11.37
CA THR A 236 33.28 -21.16 12.76
C THR A 236 32.90 -22.32 13.68
N LYS A 237 33.61 -22.45 14.80
CA LYS A 237 33.40 -23.53 15.77
C LYS A 237 33.58 -23.03 17.19
N VAL A 238 32.76 -23.55 18.10
CA VAL A 238 32.88 -23.35 19.54
C VAL A 238 33.19 -24.69 20.19
N ASN A 239 34.35 -24.79 20.83
CA ASN A 239 34.78 -26.01 21.52
C ASN A 239 34.20 -26.04 22.93
N VAL A 240 33.38 -27.04 23.23
CA VAL A 240 32.67 -27.16 24.52
C VAL A 240 33.66 -27.32 25.68
N ALA A 241 34.74 -28.07 25.52
CA ALA A 241 35.76 -28.22 26.58
C ALA A 241 36.48 -26.90 26.89
N ALA A 242 36.79 -26.09 25.89
CA ALA A 242 37.37 -24.77 26.08
C ALA A 242 36.44 -23.83 26.86
N GLU A 243 35.14 -23.88 26.58
CA GLU A 243 34.11 -23.13 27.31
C GLU A 243 34.01 -23.59 28.78
N VAL A 244 34.06 -24.91 29.05
CA VAL A 244 34.12 -25.45 30.42
C VAL A 244 35.35 -24.93 31.17
N LEU A 245 36.52 -24.93 30.52
CA LEU A 245 37.77 -24.44 31.11
C LEU A 245 37.71 -22.92 31.39
N ALA A 246 36.98 -22.18 30.58
CA ALA A 246 36.70 -20.75 30.79
C ALA A 246 35.65 -20.49 31.89
N GLY A 247 35.06 -21.54 32.47
CA GLY A 247 34.04 -21.45 33.51
C GLY A 247 32.62 -21.19 32.99
N ALA A 248 32.37 -21.44 31.70
CA ALA A 248 31.05 -21.28 31.09
C ALA A 248 30.06 -22.35 31.58
N ASN A 249 28.77 -21.99 31.58
CA ASN A 249 27.70 -22.94 31.81
C ASN A 249 27.41 -23.70 30.50
N ILE A 250 27.73 -24.99 30.45
CA ILE A 250 27.50 -25.82 29.25
C ILE A 250 26.02 -26.04 28.92
N ALA A 251 25.09 -25.69 29.83
CA ALA A 251 23.67 -25.64 29.52
C ALA A 251 23.26 -24.38 28.73
N ASN A 252 24.21 -23.49 28.42
CA ASN A 252 23.94 -22.26 27.69
C ASN A 252 25.17 -21.72 26.94
N ILE A 253 25.68 -22.49 26.00
CA ILE A 253 26.83 -22.13 25.17
C ILE A 253 26.37 -21.24 24.01
N ALA A 254 27.04 -20.10 23.80
CA ALA A 254 26.77 -19.22 22.67
C ALA A 254 27.59 -19.65 21.44
N VAL A 255 26.94 -20.28 20.47
CA VAL A 255 27.54 -20.66 19.18
C VAL A 255 27.32 -19.52 18.19
N THR A 256 28.40 -18.89 17.70
CA THR A 256 28.30 -17.70 16.84
C THR A 256 28.86 -17.99 15.45
N ASN A 257 28.12 -17.65 14.39
CA ASN A 257 28.61 -17.81 13.01
C ASN A 257 29.45 -16.62 12.51
N ALA A 258 30.03 -16.76 11.32
CA ALA A 258 30.79 -15.69 10.65
C ALA A 258 29.98 -14.40 10.39
N SER A 259 28.65 -14.50 10.26
CA SER A 259 27.75 -13.36 10.08
C SER A 259 27.39 -12.65 11.39
N GLY A 260 27.78 -13.21 12.54
CA GLY A 260 27.51 -12.66 13.87
C GLY A 260 26.17 -13.12 14.47
N GLU A 261 25.49 -14.08 13.86
CA GLU A 261 24.30 -14.70 14.45
C GLU A 261 24.71 -15.67 15.56
N VAL A 262 23.91 -15.72 16.62
CA VAL A 262 24.17 -16.51 17.82
C VAL A 262 23.05 -17.52 18.02
N LEU A 263 23.41 -18.78 18.26
CA LEU A 263 22.54 -19.84 18.76
C LEU A 263 23.00 -20.23 20.17
N TYR A 264 22.09 -20.14 21.15
CA TYR A 264 22.36 -20.66 22.49
C TYR A 264 21.99 -22.14 22.56
N VAL A 265 22.97 -22.97 22.91
CA VAL A 265 22.86 -24.43 22.94
C VAL A 265 23.10 -24.95 24.36
N ASP A 266 22.20 -25.82 24.84
CA ASP A 266 22.44 -26.69 25.96
C ASP A 266 23.19 -27.94 25.47
N ALA A 267 24.47 -28.03 25.83
CA ALA A 267 25.37 -29.11 25.47
C ALA A 267 25.44 -30.23 26.52
N THR A 268 24.64 -30.19 27.59
CA THR A 268 24.74 -31.14 28.72
C THR A 268 24.39 -32.58 28.33
N ASN A 269 23.47 -32.76 27.39
CA ASN A 269 22.99 -34.08 26.96
C ASN A 269 23.51 -34.50 25.58
N ILE A 270 24.46 -33.76 25.01
CA ILE A 270 25.09 -34.16 23.75
C ILE A 270 25.83 -35.48 23.96
N SER A 271 25.47 -36.48 23.15
CA SER A 271 25.96 -37.86 23.29
C SER A 271 26.39 -38.49 21.97
N SER A 272 26.11 -37.84 20.84
CA SER A 272 26.52 -38.29 19.52
C SER A 272 26.92 -37.11 18.62
N THR A 273 27.73 -37.39 17.60
CA THR A 273 28.08 -36.43 16.55
C THR A 273 27.06 -36.51 15.43
N GLY A 274 26.80 -35.40 14.76
CA GLY A 274 25.81 -35.35 13.69
C GLY A 274 25.39 -33.92 13.38
N VAL A 275 24.23 -33.81 12.74
CA VAL A 275 23.60 -32.53 12.43
C VAL A 275 22.19 -32.53 12.99
N ASP A 276 21.82 -31.42 13.61
CA ASP A 276 20.46 -31.17 14.10
C ASP A 276 19.92 -29.94 13.36
N MET A 277 18.69 -30.03 12.84
CA MET A 277 18.00 -28.86 12.32
C MET A 277 17.43 -28.08 13.50
N VAL A 278 17.75 -26.80 13.57
CA VAL A 278 17.29 -25.87 14.58
C VAL A 278 16.26 -24.97 13.94
N SER A 279 15.00 -25.19 14.29
CA SER A 279 13.86 -24.42 13.79
C SER A 279 13.51 -23.35 14.81
N VAL A 280 13.36 -22.09 14.38
CA VAL A 280 13.00 -20.96 15.26
C VAL A 280 11.61 -20.44 14.88
N PRO A 281 10.54 -20.97 15.50
CA PRO A 281 9.18 -20.59 15.15
C PRO A 281 8.92 -19.09 15.31
N GLY A 282 8.07 -18.55 14.44
CA GLY A 282 7.76 -17.13 14.42
C GLY A 282 8.79 -16.24 13.74
N THR A 283 9.88 -16.79 13.19
CA THR A 283 10.93 -15.98 12.52
C THR A 283 11.15 -16.33 11.06
N TYR A 284 10.23 -17.11 10.47
CA TYR A 284 10.37 -17.57 9.09
C TYR A 284 10.14 -16.45 8.09
N ASN A 285 10.76 -16.62 6.93
CA ASN A 285 10.40 -15.90 5.73
C ASN A 285 10.19 -16.87 4.58
N ILE A 286 9.32 -16.46 3.65
CA ILE A 286 8.90 -17.31 2.54
C ILE A 286 10.07 -17.86 1.70
N PHE A 287 11.11 -17.06 1.49
CA PHE A 287 12.20 -17.42 0.59
C PHE A 287 13.10 -18.46 1.22
N ASP A 288 13.54 -18.22 2.46
CA ASP A 288 14.41 -19.14 3.18
C ASP A 288 13.69 -20.45 3.50
N THR A 289 12.37 -20.43 3.73
CA THR A 289 11.60 -21.68 3.85
C THR A 289 11.57 -22.47 2.55
N LEU A 290 11.34 -21.83 1.39
CA LEU A 290 11.38 -22.54 0.11
C LEU A 290 12.78 -23.09 -0.20
N ILE A 291 13.83 -22.37 0.18
CA ILE A 291 15.23 -22.82 0.10
C ILE A 291 15.44 -24.03 1.02
N SER A 292 15.03 -23.94 2.28
CA SER A 292 15.12 -25.02 3.28
C SER A 292 14.42 -26.29 2.79
N VAL A 293 13.18 -26.18 2.30
CA VAL A 293 12.42 -27.31 1.74
C VAL A 293 13.12 -27.93 0.54
N ARG A 294 13.61 -27.11 -0.40
CA ARG A 294 14.36 -27.60 -1.57
C ARG A 294 15.61 -28.37 -1.15
N ASP A 295 16.39 -27.80 -0.24
CA ASP A 295 17.69 -28.35 0.14
C ASP A 295 17.52 -29.61 1.02
N LEU A 296 16.48 -29.66 1.86
CA LEU A 296 16.06 -30.86 2.57
C LEU A 296 15.73 -32.01 1.62
N LEU A 297 15.00 -31.74 0.52
CA LEU A 297 14.63 -32.77 -0.46
C LEU A 297 15.85 -33.33 -1.20
N ARG A 298 16.85 -32.49 -1.50
CA ARG A 298 18.12 -32.95 -2.10
C ARG A 298 18.93 -33.83 -1.15
N ASN A 299 18.76 -33.65 0.16
CA ASN A 299 19.42 -34.44 1.20
C ASN A 299 20.95 -34.53 1.01
N GLU A 300 21.61 -33.41 0.70
CA GLU A 300 23.07 -33.37 0.52
C GLU A 300 23.84 -33.73 1.81
N ARG A 301 23.16 -33.71 2.96
CA ARG A 301 23.68 -34.11 4.28
C ARG A 301 23.55 -35.61 4.59
N GLU A 302 23.06 -36.41 3.65
CA GLU A 302 22.90 -37.87 3.80
C GLU A 302 22.08 -38.29 5.03
N LEU A 303 21.04 -37.51 5.36
CA LEU A 303 20.12 -37.80 6.47
C LEU A 303 19.40 -39.13 6.25
N SER A 304 19.10 -39.82 7.35
CA SER A 304 18.33 -41.05 7.31
C SER A 304 16.87 -40.81 6.90
N ASP A 305 16.20 -41.83 6.38
CA ASP A 305 14.77 -41.75 6.01
C ASP A 305 13.86 -41.33 7.18
N ALA A 306 14.25 -41.67 8.42
CA ALA A 306 13.51 -41.28 9.62
C ALA A 306 13.64 -39.78 9.90
N GLN A 307 14.87 -39.26 9.84
CA GLN A 307 15.16 -37.83 10.01
C GLN A 307 14.51 -37.01 8.90
N LEU A 308 14.61 -37.46 7.64
CA LEU A 308 13.96 -36.78 6.51
C LEU A 308 12.44 -36.62 6.72
N ARG A 309 11.76 -37.65 7.24
CA ARG A 309 10.33 -37.59 7.53
C ARG A 309 9.99 -36.57 8.61
N GLU A 310 10.75 -36.56 9.70
CA GLU A 310 10.55 -35.60 10.79
C GLU A 310 10.74 -34.16 10.32
N LEU A 311 11.82 -33.89 9.56
CA LEU A 311 12.08 -32.55 9.04
C LEU A 311 11.08 -32.13 7.95
N GLN A 312 10.54 -33.08 7.20
CA GLN A 312 9.46 -32.83 6.23
C GLN A 312 8.15 -32.48 6.94
N ASP A 313 7.80 -33.16 8.02
CA ASP A 313 6.64 -32.82 8.86
C ASP A 313 6.81 -31.42 9.48
N ASN A 314 8.01 -31.08 9.94
CA ASN A 314 8.32 -29.72 10.39
C ASN A 314 8.15 -28.70 9.26
N SER A 315 8.69 -28.99 8.07
CA SER A 315 8.57 -28.12 6.90
C SER A 315 7.11 -27.84 6.51
N LEU A 316 6.21 -28.81 6.63
CA LEU A 316 4.78 -28.60 6.41
C LEU A 316 4.16 -27.64 7.45
N THR A 317 4.57 -27.77 8.71
CA THR A 317 4.16 -26.84 9.79
C THR A 317 4.64 -25.42 9.50
N VAL A 318 5.89 -25.26 9.06
CA VAL A 318 6.46 -23.95 8.68
C VAL A 318 5.75 -23.35 7.45
N LEU A 319 5.42 -24.15 6.44
CA LEU A 319 4.64 -23.70 5.28
C LEU A 319 3.23 -23.24 5.66
N ASP A 320 2.63 -23.85 6.69
CA ASP A 320 1.34 -23.39 7.23
C ASP A 320 1.47 -22.04 7.91
N GLU A 321 2.51 -21.83 8.72
CA GLU A 321 2.77 -20.54 9.35
C GLU A 321 2.96 -19.42 8.30
N ILE A 322 3.71 -19.68 7.23
CA ILE A 322 3.87 -18.72 6.12
C ILE A 322 2.56 -18.46 5.39
N ASN A 323 1.75 -19.49 5.16
CA ASN A 323 0.45 -19.31 4.54
C ASN A 323 -0.47 -18.44 5.42
N GLU A 324 -0.46 -18.63 6.73
CA GLU A 324 -1.19 -17.78 7.67
C GLU A 324 -0.70 -16.33 7.64
N LEU A 325 0.61 -16.10 7.59
CA LEU A 325 1.20 -14.76 7.43
C LEU A 325 0.69 -14.07 6.16
N ILE A 326 0.69 -14.78 5.03
CA ILE A 326 0.22 -14.24 3.74
C ILE A 326 -1.27 -13.93 3.78
N VAL A 327 -2.09 -14.83 4.35
CA VAL A 327 -3.53 -14.62 4.51
C VAL A 327 -3.80 -13.38 5.36
N GLN A 328 -3.02 -13.15 6.43
CA GLN A 328 -3.15 -11.93 7.25
C GLN A 328 -2.81 -10.67 6.47
N ALA A 329 -1.78 -10.71 5.62
CA ALA A 329 -1.44 -9.62 4.72
C ALA A 329 -2.58 -9.33 3.72
N GLU A 330 -3.17 -10.36 3.11
CA GLU A 330 -4.34 -10.23 2.22
C GLU A 330 -5.53 -9.58 2.91
N VAL A 331 -5.86 -10.01 4.13
CA VAL A 331 -6.97 -9.42 4.92
C VAL A 331 -6.72 -7.95 5.20
N THR A 332 -5.49 -7.59 5.57
CA THR A 332 -5.10 -6.21 5.86
C THR A 332 -5.21 -5.32 4.62
N ILE A 333 -4.72 -5.81 3.47
CA ILE A 333 -4.75 -5.09 2.19
C ILE A 333 -6.18 -4.95 1.68
N GLY A 334 -6.97 -6.03 1.72
CA GLY A 334 -8.38 -6.00 1.32
C GLY A 334 -9.21 -5.02 2.16
N SER A 335 -8.98 -5.00 3.47
CA SER A 335 -9.63 -4.03 4.37
C SER A 335 -9.28 -2.58 4.01
N LYS A 336 -8.03 -2.34 3.60
CA LYS A 336 -7.56 -1.02 3.18
C LYS A 336 -8.17 -0.59 1.85
N ILE A 337 -8.26 -1.49 0.87
CA ILE A 337 -8.95 -1.26 -0.40
C ILE A 337 -10.39 -0.83 -0.12
N GLY A 338 -11.14 -1.63 0.66
CA GLY A 338 -12.52 -1.31 1.01
C GLY A 338 -12.67 0.03 1.76
N PHE A 339 -11.75 0.37 2.65
CA PHE A 339 -11.75 1.68 3.31
C PHE A 339 -11.55 2.82 2.30
N LEU A 340 -10.60 2.71 1.38
CA LEU A 340 -10.30 3.74 0.39
C LEU A 340 -11.41 3.88 -0.66
N ASP A 341 -12.07 2.79 -1.05
CA ASP A 341 -13.25 2.84 -1.93
C ASP A 341 -14.42 3.58 -1.27
N ASN A 342 -14.74 3.26 0.00
CA ASN A 342 -15.78 3.98 0.74
C ASN A 342 -15.45 5.47 0.91
N LEU A 343 -14.17 5.79 1.13
CA LEU A 343 -13.70 7.17 1.21
C LEU A 343 -13.87 7.87 -0.15
N LYS A 344 -13.50 7.20 -1.25
CA LYS A 344 -13.66 7.72 -2.61
C LYS A 344 -15.13 8.02 -2.92
N GLU A 345 -16.05 7.10 -2.64
CA GLU A 345 -17.49 7.32 -2.81
C GLU A 345 -18.00 8.52 -2.00
N SER A 346 -17.50 8.68 -0.77
CA SER A 346 -17.84 9.82 0.08
C SER A 346 -17.34 11.15 -0.49
N LEU A 347 -16.11 11.18 -1.04
CA LEU A 347 -15.55 12.37 -1.68
C LEU A 347 -16.26 12.69 -3.01
N GLU A 348 -16.64 11.68 -3.79
CA GLU A 348 -17.45 11.85 -5.00
C GLU A 348 -18.79 12.49 -4.66
N LYS A 349 -19.47 12.03 -3.61
CA LYS A 349 -20.70 12.65 -3.13
C LYS A 349 -20.49 14.12 -2.72
N LEU A 350 -19.47 14.41 -1.93
CA LEU A 350 -19.15 15.80 -1.54
C LEU A 350 -18.83 16.68 -2.75
N LYS A 351 -18.22 16.11 -3.79
CA LYS A 351 -17.92 16.82 -5.04
C LYS A 351 -19.21 17.16 -5.76
N TYR A 352 -20.13 16.20 -5.91
CA TYR A 352 -21.43 16.44 -6.53
C TYR A 352 -22.27 17.45 -5.74
N ASP A 353 -22.28 17.37 -4.41
CA ASP A 353 -23.01 18.34 -3.58
C ASP A 353 -22.46 19.77 -3.76
N ALA A 354 -21.13 19.94 -3.88
CA ALA A 354 -20.52 21.23 -4.14
C ALA A 354 -20.81 21.77 -5.55
N GLU A 355 -20.82 20.89 -6.55
CA GLU A 355 -21.18 21.20 -7.94
C GLU A 355 -22.66 21.61 -8.06
N ASP A 356 -23.55 20.89 -7.38
CA ASP A 356 -24.98 21.20 -7.33
C ASP A 356 -25.24 22.55 -6.63
N GLU A 357 -24.62 22.81 -5.48
CA GLU A 357 -24.75 24.09 -4.78
C GLU A 357 -24.22 25.25 -5.64
N ALA A 358 -23.09 25.06 -6.34
CA ALA A 358 -22.56 26.07 -7.25
C ALA A 358 -23.52 26.35 -8.41
N THR A 359 -24.11 25.29 -8.98
CA THR A 359 -25.10 25.38 -10.06
C THR A 359 -26.35 26.12 -9.59
N LEU A 360 -26.94 25.74 -8.45
CA LEU A 360 -28.12 26.40 -7.87
C LEU A 360 -27.89 27.89 -7.58
N LEU A 361 -26.67 28.27 -7.19
CA LEU A 361 -26.32 29.69 -6.99
C LEU A 361 -26.21 30.47 -8.30
N GLN A 362 -25.87 29.79 -9.39
CA GLN A 362 -25.69 30.37 -10.73
C GLN A 362 -26.95 30.32 -11.59
N GLU A 363 -27.88 29.39 -11.38
CA GLU A 363 -29.07 29.25 -12.21
C GLU A 363 -29.99 30.48 -12.15
N ALA A 364 -30.47 30.89 -13.33
CA ALA A 364 -31.41 31.98 -13.47
C ALA A 364 -32.86 31.45 -13.50
N ASP A 365 -33.75 32.05 -12.69
CA ASP A 365 -35.19 31.84 -12.83
C ASP A 365 -35.69 32.58 -14.07
N ILE A 366 -35.69 31.89 -15.21
CA ILE A 366 -36.07 32.45 -16.52
C ILE A 366 -37.49 33.01 -16.51
N ALA A 367 -38.42 32.41 -15.74
CA ALA A 367 -39.78 32.88 -15.67
C ALA A 367 -39.85 34.25 -14.98
N GLN A 368 -39.18 34.38 -13.82
CA GLN A 368 -39.09 35.65 -13.11
C GLN A 368 -38.34 36.71 -13.93
N ILE A 369 -37.23 36.33 -14.57
CA ILE A 369 -36.43 37.24 -15.42
C ILE A 369 -37.24 37.71 -16.63
N ALA A 370 -38.04 36.85 -17.26
CA ALA A 370 -38.91 37.24 -18.36
C ALA A 370 -39.98 38.25 -17.93
N ILE A 371 -40.56 38.07 -16.73
CA ILE A 371 -41.51 39.03 -16.14
C ILE A 371 -40.82 40.37 -15.88
N ASP A 372 -39.62 40.35 -15.29
CA ASP A 372 -38.87 41.57 -14.98
C ASP A 372 -38.39 42.30 -16.25
N LEU A 373 -38.00 41.56 -17.28
CA LEU A 373 -37.65 42.10 -18.60
C LEU A 373 -38.85 42.81 -19.23
N SER A 374 -40.02 42.15 -19.25
CA SER A 374 -41.26 42.77 -19.77
C SER A 374 -41.64 44.02 -18.97
N ARG A 375 -41.51 43.99 -17.65
CA ARG A 375 -41.76 45.14 -16.79
C ARG A 375 -40.80 46.30 -17.11
N ARG A 376 -39.52 46.02 -17.35
CA ARG A 376 -38.52 47.02 -17.72
C ARG A 376 -38.75 47.59 -19.11
N GLU A 377 -39.17 46.78 -20.08
CA GLU A 377 -39.59 47.25 -21.41
C GLU A 377 -40.73 48.25 -21.30
N VAL A 378 -41.77 47.95 -20.51
CA VAL A 378 -42.90 48.86 -20.29
C VAL A 378 -42.44 50.17 -19.63
N LEU A 379 -41.61 50.10 -18.59
CA LEU A 379 -41.08 51.29 -17.90
C LEU A 379 -40.18 52.15 -18.80
N TYR A 380 -39.39 51.52 -19.67
CA TYR A 380 -38.57 52.20 -20.67
C TYR A 380 -39.46 52.98 -21.66
N GLN A 381 -40.51 52.33 -22.19
CA GLN A 381 -41.47 52.99 -23.08
C GLN A 381 -42.23 54.15 -22.41
N MET A 382 -42.61 53.98 -21.14
CA MET A 382 -43.23 55.07 -20.35
C MET A 382 -42.27 56.24 -20.18
N SER A 383 -41.00 55.98 -19.84
CA SER A 383 -39.97 57.01 -19.70
C SER A 383 -39.72 57.75 -21.03
N LEU A 384 -39.73 57.02 -22.14
CA LEU A 384 -39.60 57.59 -23.49
C LEU A 384 -40.80 58.48 -23.85
N SER A 385 -42.02 58.06 -23.51
CA SER A 385 -43.23 58.86 -23.71
C SER A 385 -43.22 60.15 -22.89
N ILE A 386 -42.76 60.09 -21.63
CA ILE A 386 -42.59 61.25 -20.76
C ILE A 386 -41.50 62.18 -21.31
N ALA A 387 -40.36 61.64 -21.76
CA ALA A 387 -39.30 62.41 -22.41
C ALA A 387 -39.84 63.17 -23.64
N GLY A 388 -40.59 62.48 -24.51
CA GLY A 388 -41.20 63.07 -25.70
C GLY A 388 -42.19 64.19 -25.37
N LYS A 389 -43.02 64.03 -24.33
CA LYS A 389 -43.94 65.08 -23.84
C LYS A 389 -43.20 66.28 -23.23
N LEU A 390 -42.10 66.06 -22.53
CA LEU A 390 -41.29 67.14 -21.94
C LEU A 390 -40.56 67.94 -23.03
N MET A 391 -40.02 67.26 -24.03
CA MET A 391 -39.40 67.92 -25.18
C MET A 391 -40.38 68.81 -25.94
N SER A 392 -41.61 68.33 -26.18
CA SER A 392 -42.64 69.09 -26.88
C SER A 392 -43.16 70.30 -26.08
N LEU A 393 -43.30 70.18 -24.75
CA LEU A 393 -43.66 71.30 -23.88
C LEU A 393 -42.55 72.36 -23.83
N SER A 394 -41.27 71.96 -23.77
CA SER A 394 -40.14 72.91 -23.77
C SER A 394 -40.01 73.68 -25.09
N LEU A 395 -40.34 73.04 -26.22
CA LEU A 395 -40.35 73.65 -27.54
C LEU A 395 -41.49 74.66 -27.68
N LEU A 396 -42.67 74.36 -27.12
CA LEU A 396 -43.79 75.30 -27.08
C LEU A 396 -43.52 76.51 -26.18
N ASP A 397 -42.89 76.32 -25.03
CA ASP A 397 -42.47 77.41 -24.11
C ASP A 397 -41.28 78.25 -24.63
N PHE A 398 -40.53 77.75 -25.63
CA PHE A 398 -39.42 78.47 -26.25
C PHE A 398 -39.85 79.30 -27.48
N ILE A 399 -40.98 78.93 -28.10
CA ILE A 399 -41.52 79.58 -29.32
C ILE A 399 -42.67 80.55 -28.99
N GLY A 400 -43.35 80.39 -27.85
CA GLY A 400 -44.30 81.38 -27.29
C GLY A 400 -43.62 82.39 -26.39
#